data_AF-A0A1E4A1U5-F1
#
_entry.id   AF-A0A1E4A1U5-F1
#
_cell.length_a   1.000
_cell.length_b   1.000
_cell.length_c   1.000
_cell.angle_alpha   90.00
_cell.angle_beta   90.00
_cell.angle_gamma   90.00
#
_symmetry.space_group_name_H-M   'P 1'
#
loop_
_entity.id
_entity.type
_entity.pdbx_description
1 polymer ?
#
loop_
_entity_poly.entity_id
_entity_poly.type
_entity_poly.pdbx_seq_one_letter_code
_entity_poly.pdbx_strand_id
1 'polypeptide(L)'
;MRIKLKKILPLVAAMILYSIGSHAQKSDVYNFPIKPGTEEWSKLKSYDERLNAYNVPENILKEMSTDGLIETCLNYPEFRLVMTRNSIQEGYNHVKSKFNGFRELENRPDAGVKLLDKYKQLDPSKIKTFETDLDKGIKLNTGERANQQIDKMLMSKDDLQRIVSVGKEYFR
;
A
#
# COMPACT_ATOMS: atom_id res chain seq x y z
N MET A 1 -54.93 -5.96 -20.29
CA MET A 1 -54.04 -7.15 -20.36
C MET A 1 -53.42 -7.37 -18.97
N ARG A 2 -53.95 -8.31 -18.16
CA ARG A 2 -53.47 -8.54 -16.77
C ARG A 2 -52.32 -9.55 -16.79
N ILE A 3 -51.08 -9.08 -16.72
CA ILE A 3 -49.91 -9.94 -16.59
C ILE A 3 -50.00 -10.61 -15.20
N LYS A 4 -50.09 -11.95 -15.17
CA LYS A 4 -50.25 -12.71 -13.92
C LYS A 4 -48.99 -12.57 -13.06
N LEU A 5 -49.07 -11.82 -11.96
CA LEU A 5 -47.99 -11.53 -11.00
C LEU A 5 -47.19 -12.79 -10.57
N LYS A 6 -47.86 -13.95 -10.53
CA LYS A 6 -47.25 -15.27 -10.23
C LYS A 6 -46.18 -15.73 -11.23
N LYS A 7 -46.15 -15.19 -12.46
CA LYS A 7 -45.15 -15.54 -13.50
C LYS A 7 -43.89 -14.68 -13.45
N ILE A 8 -43.95 -13.53 -12.78
CA ILE A 8 -42.83 -12.57 -12.70
C ILE A 8 -41.94 -12.88 -11.48
N LEU A 9 -42.52 -13.46 -10.43
CA LEU A 9 -41.84 -13.82 -9.19
C LEU A 9 -40.59 -14.72 -9.34
N PRO A 10 -40.59 -15.80 -10.15
CA PRO A 10 -39.37 -16.61 -10.33
C PRO A 10 -38.30 -15.90 -11.17
N LEU A 11 -38.69 -14.96 -12.02
CA LEU A 11 -37.80 -14.20 -12.91
C LEU A 11 -37.04 -13.10 -12.15
N VAL A 12 -37.70 -12.46 -11.19
CA VAL A 12 -37.06 -11.50 -10.26
C VAL A 12 -36.13 -12.22 -9.28
N ALA A 13 -36.53 -13.39 -8.77
CA ALA A 13 -35.68 -14.20 -7.89
C ALA A 13 -34.40 -14.69 -8.60
N ALA A 14 -34.48 -15.06 -9.88
CA ALA A 14 -33.31 -15.44 -10.68
C ALA A 14 -32.33 -14.28 -10.91
N MET A 15 -32.83 -13.05 -11.09
CA MET A 15 -31.98 -11.86 -11.21
C MET A 15 -31.28 -11.50 -9.89
N ILE A 16 -31.96 -11.66 -8.75
CA ILE A 16 -31.36 -11.42 -7.42
C ILE A 16 -30.30 -12.48 -7.10
N LEU A 17 -30.52 -13.74 -7.50
CA LEU A 17 -29.55 -14.82 -7.30
C LEU A 17 -28.30 -14.67 -8.20
N TYR A 18 -28.43 -14.09 -9.39
CA TYR A 18 -27.29 -13.78 -10.25
C TYR A 18 -26.38 -12.68 -9.65
N SER A 19 -26.95 -11.72 -8.90
CA SER A 19 -26.18 -10.66 -8.23
C SER A 19 -25.39 -11.11 -7.00
N ILE A 20 -25.69 -12.27 -6.41
CA ILE A 20 -25.03 -12.77 -5.19
C ILE A 20 -23.76 -13.59 -5.53
N GLY A 21 -23.58 -14.02 -6.78
CA GLY A 21 -22.49 -14.90 -7.22
C GLY A 21 -21.12 -14.24 -7.46
N SER A 22 -21.00 -12.91 -7.38
CA SER A 22 -19.79 -12.20 -7.83
C SER A 22 -19.30 -11.16 -6.82
N HIS A 23 -19.11 -11.53 -5.55
CA HIS A 23 -18.35 -10.70 -4.59
C HIS A 23 -17.37 -11.52 -3.75
N ALA A 24 -16.80 -12.59 -4.31
CA ALA A 24 -15.49 -13.03 -3.86
C ALA A 24 -14.48 -12.00 -4.39
N GLN A 25 -14.20 -10.95 -3.62
CA GLN A 25 -13.16 -9.97 -3.95
C GLN A 25 -11.82 -10.71 -3.99
N LYS A 26 -11.46 -11.23 -5.17
CA LYS A 26 -10.08 -11.63 -5.46
C LYS A 26 -9.29 -10.34 -5.34
N SER A 27 -8.65 -10.17 -4.18
CA SER A 27 -7.76 -9.05 -3.92
C SER A 27 -6.81 -8.89 -5.11
N ASP A 28 -6.93 -7.77 -5.81
CA ASP A 28 -6.13 -7.40 -6.98
C ASP A 28 -4.82 -6.71 -6.59
N VAL A 29 -4.50 -6.70 -5.29
CA VAL A 29 -3.21 -6.30 -4.73
C VAL A 29 -2.08 -7.11 -5.36
N TYR A 30 -1.07 -6.41 -5.84
CA TYR A 30 0.08 -7.01 -6.49
C TYR A 30 1.03 -7.63 -5.45
N ASN A 31 1.27 -8.93 -5.58
CA ASN A 31 2.24 -9.65 -4.78
C ASN A 31 3.59 -9.66 -5.51
N PHE A 32 4.55 -8.88 -5.04
CA PHE A 32 5.90 -8.76 -5.61
C PHE A 32 6.59 -10.14 -5.73
N PRO A 33 6.67 -10.73 -6.94
CA PRO A 33 7.05 -12.13 -7.09
C PRO A 33 8.57 -12.33 -7.02
N ILE A 34 9.33 -11.33 -7.46
CA ILE A 34 10.79 -11.32 -7.41
C ILE A 34 11.20 -10.59 -6.14
N LYS A 35 11.72 -11.32 -5.15
CA LYS A 35 12.05 -10.80 -3.81
C LYS A 35 13.23 -11.55 -3.19
N PRO A 36 13.90 -11.01 -2.15
CA PRO A 36 14.99 -11.70 -1.48
C PRO A 36 14.64 -13.16 -1.14
N GLY A 37 15.51 -14.09 -1.56
CA GLY A 37 15.32 -15.52 -1.37
C GLY A 37 14.74 -16.28 -2.57
N THR A 38 14.28 -15.61 -3.63
CA THR A 38 13.89 -16.29 -4.88
C THR A 38 15.08 -16.48 -5.82
N GLU A 39 14.98 -17.46 -6.73
CA GLU A 39 16.04 -17.73 -7.72
C GLU A 39 16.23 -16.52 -8.65
N GLU A 40 15.14 -15.93 -9.11
CA GLU A 40 15.14 -14.73 -9.96
C GLU A 40 15.84 -13.55 -9.28
N TRP A 41 15.63 -13.37 -7.97
CA TRP A 41 16.27 -12.29 -7.22
C TRP A 41 17.80 -12.44 -7.18
N SER A 42 18.30 -13.67 -7.06
CA SER A 42 19.74 -13.95 -7.06
C SER A 42 20.44 -13.63 -8.39
N LYS A 43 19.67 -13.62 -9.48
CA LYS A 43 20.16 -13.28 -10.83
C LYS A 43 20.27 -11.78 -11.06
N LEU A 44 19.64 -10.94 -10.23
CA LEU A 44 19.72 -9.48 -10.30
C LEU A 44 21.05 -8.99 -9.73
N LYS A 45 21.84 -8.32 -10.56
CA LYS A 45 23.23 -7.94 -10.30
C LYS A 45 23.36 -6.57 -9.64
N SER A 46 22.41 -5.67 -9.90
CA SER A 46 22.44 -4.31 -9.35
C SER A 46 21.24 -4.00 -8.45
N TYR A 47 21.39 -2.98 -7.61
CA TYR A 47 20.29 -2.47 -6.81
C TYR A 47 19.19 -1.88 -7.68
N ASP A 48 19.53 -1.19 -8.78
CA ASP A 48 18.54 -0.67 -9.72
C ASP A 48 17.74 -1.78 -10.42
N GLU A 49 18.37 -2.90 -10.78
CA GLU A 49 17.64 -4.06 -11.31
C GLU A 49 16.64 -4.63 -10.30
N ARG A 50 17.00 -4.65 -9.01
CA ARG A 50 16.10 -5.05 -7.91
C ARG A 50 14.92 -4.10 -7.74
N LEU A 51 15.18 -2.79 -7.76
CA LEU A 51 14.10 -1.78 -7.72
C LEU A 51 13.18 -1.91 -8.94
N ASN A 52 13.75 -2.18 -10.11
CA ASN A 52 12.98 -2.38 -11.34
C ASN A 52 12.11 -3.64 -11.28
N ALA A 53 12.60 -4.74 -10.69
CA ALA A 53 11.86 -5.99 -10.54
C ALA A 53 10.58 -5.87 -9.71
N TYR A 54 10.45 -4.82 -8.90
CA TYR A 54 9.23 -4.53 -8.16
C TYR A 54 8.15 -3.83 -8.98
N ASN A 55 8.43 -3.31 -10.19
CA ASN A 55 7.40 -2.66 -11.01
C ASN A 55 6.29 -3.64 -11.37
N VAL A 56 5.04 -3.16 -11.31
CA VAL A 56 3.87 -3.95 -11.70
C VAL A 56 3.83 -4.05 -13.23
N PRO A 57 3.62 -5.23 -13.83
CA PRO A 57 3.41 -5.36 -15.27
C PRO A 57 2.27 -4.45 -15.74
N GLU A 58 2.46 -3.75 -16.87
CA GLU A 58 1.57 -2.68 -17.33
C GLU A 58 0.11 -3.11 -17.52
N ASN A 59 -0.11 -4.32 -18.02
CA ASN A 59 -1.44 -4.89 -18.19
C ASN A 59 -2.15 -5.11 -16.85
N ILE A 60 -1.40 -5.53 -15.82
CA ILE A 60 -1.94 -5.71 -14.47
C ILE A 60 -2.21 -4.33 -13.86
N LEU A 61 -1.26 -3.41 -13.94
CA LEU A 61 -1.34 -2.08 -13.32
C LEU A 61 -2.59 -1.29 -13.76
N LYS A 62 -2.94 -1.36 -15.04
CA LYS A 62 -4.13 -0.70 -15.61
C LYS A 62 -5.45 -1.33 -15.20
N GLU A 63 -5.45 -2.63 -14.93
CA GLU A 63 -6.66 -3.38 -14.54
C GLU A 63 -6.92 -3.33 -13.03
N MET A 64 -5.92 -3.00 -12.22
CA MET A 64 -6.07 -2.86 -10.78
C MET A 64 -7.07 -1.77 -10.42
N SER A 65 -7.94 -2.05 -9.47
CA SER A 65 -8.75 -1.08 -8.74
C SER A 65 -7.88 -0.09 -7.96
N THR A 66 -8.42 1.09 -7.64
CA THR A 66 -7.67 2.10 -6.87
C THR A 66 -7.36 1.61 -5.46
N ASP A 67 -8.26 0.84 -4.85
CA ASP A 67 -8.02 0.19 -3.56
C ASP A 67 -6.85 -0.82 -3.63
N GLY A 68 -6.85 -1.69 -4.64
CA GLY A 68 -5.77 -2.65 -4.87
C GLY A 68 -4.42 -1.99 -5.13
N LEU A 69 -4.42 -0.87 -5.87
CA LEU A 69 -3.21 -0.10 -6.13
C LEU A 69 -2.69 0.60 -4.88
N ILE A 70 -3.57 1.17 -4.04
CA ILE A 70 -3.19 1.76 -2.74
C ILE A 70 -2.51 0.71 -1.85
N GLU A 71 -3.12 -0.45 -1.67
CA GLU A 71 -2.50 -1.54 -0.88
C GLU A 71 -1.16 -1.98 -1.47
N THR A 72 -1.06 -2.04 -2.80
CA THR A 72 0.20 -2.39 -3.48
C THR A 72 1.30 -1.37 -3.21
N CYS A 73 0.97 -0.08 -3.28
CA CYS A 73 1.88 1.01 -2.93
C CYS A 73 2.31 0.97 -1.46
N LEU A 74 1.39 0.70 -0.54
CA LEU A 74 1.69 0.58 0.90
C LEU A 74 2.55 -0.66 1.21
N ASN A 75 2.40 -1.73 0.43
CA ASN A 75 3.20 -2.96 0.55
C ASN A 75 4.50 -2.93 -0.29
N TYR A 76 4.86 -1.79 -0.89
CA TYR A 76 6.07 -1.68 -1.70
C TYR A 76 7.32 -2.05 -0.87
N PRO A 77 8.13 -3.05 -1.29
CA PRO A 77 9.18 -3.61 -0.42
C PRO A 77 10.29 -2.63 0.00
N GLU A 78 10.47 -1.57 -0.77
CA GLU A 78 11.50 -0.54 -0.55
C GLU A 78 10.89 0.81 -0.15
N PHE A 79 9.69 0.81 0.45
CA PHE A 79 9.02 2.04 0.90
C PHE A 79 9.88 2.88 1.86
N ARG A 80 10.76 2.24 2.64
CA ARG A 80 11.75 2.90 3.52
C ARG A 80 12.65 3.90 2.79
N LEU A 81 12.84 3.77 1.47
CA LEU A 81 13.61 4.72 0.68
C LEU A 81 13.07 6.16 0.73
N VAL A 82 11.79 6.35 1.10
CA VAL A 82 11.22 7.67 1.37
C VAL A 82 11.99 8.42 2.48
N MET A 83 12.65 7.70 3.39
CA MET A 83 13.40 8.28 4.52
C MET A 83 14.87 8.52 4.20
N THR A 84 15.34 8.28 2.97
CA THR A 84 16.78 8.27 2.62
C THR A 84 17.29 9.56 1.95
N ARG A 85 16.48 10.62 1.95
CA ARG A 85 16.80 11.93 1.33
C ARG A 85 16.67 13.05 2.36
N ASN A 86 17.04 14.26 1.96
CA ASN A 86 17.06 15.42 2.86
C ASN A 86 15.67 15.88 3.28
N SER A 87 14.62 15.41 2.58
CA SER A 87 13.23 15.61 2.97
C SER A 87 12.37 14.41 2.57
N ILE A 88 11.22 14.26 3.24
CA ILE A 88 10.20 13.27 2.90
C ILE A 88 9.73 13.45 1.46
N GLN A 89 9.58 14.69 0.99
CA GLN A 89 9.16 14.97 -0.39
C GLN A 89 10.20 14.51 -1.41
N GLU A 90 11.49 14.76 -1.17
CA GLU A 90 12.56 14.25 -2.03
C GLU A 90 12.63 12.72 -2.02
N GLY A 91 12.46 12.10 -0.87
CA GLY A 91 12.43 10.64 -0.75
C GLY A 91 11.23 10.03 -1.47
N TYR A 92 10.05 10.62 -1.33
CA TYR A 92 8.87 10.23 -2.09
C TYR A 92 9.09 10.37 -3.60
N ASN A 93 9.63 11.51 -4.05
CA ASN A 93 9.98 11.71 -5.46
C ASN A 93 10.97 10.65 -5.97
N HIS A 94 11.94 10.26 -5.14
CA HIS A 94 12.88 9.20 -5.47
C HIS A 94 12.18 7.85 -5.64
N VAL A 95 11.36 7.42 -4.66
CA VAL A 95 10.62 6.16 -4.76
C VAL A 95 9.66 6.16 -5.95
N LYS A 96 8.95 7.27 -6.17
CA LYS A 96 8.08 7.48 -7.33
C LYS A 96 8.82 7.35 -8.66
N SER A 97 10.08 7.77 -8.73
CA SER A 97 10.89 7.60 -9.96
C SER A 97 11.23 6.13 -10.25
N LYS A 98 11.27 5.27 -9.22
CA LYS A 98 11.67 3.86 -9.33
C LYS A 98 10.49 2.90 -9.49
N PHE A 99 9.34 3.21 -8.89
CA PHE A 99 8.16 2.33 -8.89
C PHE A 99 6.96 2.95 -9.62
N ASN A 100 6.42 2.22 -10.59
CA ASN A 100 5.30 2.66 -11.44
C ASN A 100 3.96 2.78 -10.71
N GLY A 101 3.74 2.03 -9.64
CA GLY A 101 2.48 2.09 -8.90
C GLY A 101 2.17 3.48 -8.34
N PHE A 102 3.17 4.22 -7.82
CA PHE A 102 2.95 5.59 -7.34
C PHE A 102 2.59 6.56 -8.46
N ARG A 103 3.21 6.41 -9.64
CA ARG A 103 2.93 7.25 -10.80
C ARG A 103 1.51 7.01 -11.32
N GLU A 104 1.10 5.75 -11.37
CA GLU A 104 -0.28 5.40 -11.73
C GLU A 104 -1.27 5.96 -10.71
N LEU A 105 -1.00 5.79 -9.41
CA LEU A 105 -1.90 6.22 -8.34
C LEU A 105 -2.13 7.74 -8.35
N GLU A 106 -1.07 8.53 -8.56
CA GLU A 106 -1.19 10.00 -8.67
C GLU A 106 -2.11 10.45 -9.83
N ASN A 107 -2.23 9.65 -10.89
CA ASN A 107 -3.05 9.98 -12.05
C ASN A 107 -4.50 9.52 -11.92
N ARG A 108 -4.86 8.77 -10.88
CA ARG A 108 -6.24 8.28 -10.71
C ARG A 108 -7.13 9.34 -10.09
N PRO A 109 -8.28 9.68 -10.73
CA PRO A 109 -9.14 10.77 -10.27
C PRO A 109 -9.76 10.53 -8.89
N ASP A 110 -9.94 9.26 -8.49
CA ASP A 110 -10.49 8.88 -7.20
C ASP A 110 -9.43 8.61 -6.11
N ALA A 111 -8.14 8.72 -6.44
CA ALA A 111 -7.03 8.37 -5.53
C ALA A 111 -7.09 9.13 -4.21
N GLY A 112 -7.33 10.45 -4.25
CA GLY A 112 -7.35 11.29 -3.03
C GLY A 112 -8.44 10.86 -2.05
N VAL A 113 -9.64 10.56 -2.54
CA VAL A 113 -10.76 10.10 -1.71
C VAL A 113 -10.47 8.72 -1.13
N LYS A 114 -10.00 7.79 -1.97
CA LYS A 114 -9.67 6.42 -1.56
C LYS A 114 -8.52 6.35 -0.55
N LEU A 115 -7.49 7.18 -0.72
CA LEU A 115 -6.39 7.30 0.24
C LEU A 115 -6.86 7.84 1.58
N LEU A 116 -7.75 8.84 1.58
CA LEU A 116 -8.34 9.37 2.81
C LEU A 116 -9.19 8.30 3.53
N ASP A 117 -9.98 7.54 2.77
CA ASP A 117 -10.78 6.43 3.33
C ASP A 117 -9.89 5.35 3.92
N LYS A 118 -8.80 4.98 3.23
CA LYS A 118 -7.81 4.04 3.76
C LYS A 118 -7.15 4.57 5.03
N TYR A 119 -6.77 5.85 5.06
CA TYR A 119 -6.14 6.48 6.22
C TYR A 119 -7.06 6.46 7.46
N LYS A 120 -8.35 6.77 7.29
CA LYS A 120 -9.35 6.72 8.38
C LYS A 120 -9.52 5.33 9.00
N GLN A 121 -9.21 4.27 8.25
CA GLN A 121 -9.28 2.89 8.73
C GLN A 121 -8.00 2.45 9.48
N LEU A 122 -6.92 3.23 9.39
CA LEU A 122 -5.71 2.95 10.14
C LEU A 122 -5.94 3.24 11.62
N ASP A 123 -5.52 2.31 12.46
CA ASP A 123 -5.57 2.44 13.91
C ASP A 123 -4.15 2.68 14.43
N PRO A 124 -3.80 3.93 14.81
CA PRO A 124 -2.47 4.25 15.31
C PRO A 124 -2.09 3.47 16.56
N SER A 125 -3.07 2.98 17.34
CA SER A 125 -2.80 2.19 18.55
C SER A 125 -2.25 0.79 18.24
N LYS A 126 -2.42 0.31 17.01
CA LYS A 126 -1.88 -0.99 16.54
C LYS A 126 -0.46 -0.88 16.00
N ILE A 127 0.09 0.33 15.89
CA ILE A 127 1.49 0.51 15.51
C ILE A 127 2.34 -0.05 16.64
N LYS A 128 3.15 -1.07 16.35
CA LYS A 128 4.04 -1.68 17.34
C LYS A 128 5.06 -0.64 17.79
N THR A 129 4.92 -0.19 19.04
CA THR A 129 5.96 0.58 19.71
C THR A 129 7.01 -0.39 20.21
N PHE A 130 8.26 -0.19 19.82
CA PHE A 130 9.38 -0.94 20.36
C PHE A 130 9.81 -0.29 21.68
N GLU A 131 9.89 -1.10 22.74
CA GLU A 131 10.21 -0.62 24.08
C GLU A 131 11.67 -0.17 24.17
N THR A 132 12.59 -0.88 23.50
CA THR A 132 14.01 -0.56 23.48
C THR A 132 14.54 -0.32 22.06
N ASP A 133 15.63 0.43 21.96
CA ASP A 133 16.35 0.60 20.69
C ASP A 133 17.00 -0.72 20.21
N LEU A 134 17.26 -1.64 21.14
CA LEU A 134 17.70 -3.00 20.83
C LEU A 134 16.59 -3.81 20.15
N ASP A 135 15.34 -3.71 20.62
CA ASP A 135 14.18 -4.38 19.98
C ASP A 135 13.88 -3.82 18.60
N LYS A 136 14.11 -2.52 18.40
CA LYS A 136 14.09 -1.89 17.08
C LYS A 136 15.19 -2.49 16.19
N GLY A 137 16.43 -2.52 16.68
CA GLY A 137 17.58 -3.02 15.95
C GLY A 137 17.46 -4.49 15.53
N ILE A 138 16.96 -5.37 16.40
CA ILE A 138 16.84 -6.80 16.14
C ILE A 138 15.81 -7.10 15.03
N LYS A 139 14.66 -6.41 15.01
CA LYS A 139 13.65 -6.64 13.95
C LYS A 139 14.00 -6.00 12.60
N LEU A 140 14.75 -4.89 12.61
CA LEU A 140 15.26 -4.26 11.40
C LEU A 140 16.46 -5.06 10.80
N ASN A 141 17.25 -5.74 11.64
CA ASN A 141 18.39 -6.58 11.24
C ASN A 141 17.99 -7.82 10.41
N THR A 142 16.75 -8.30 10.49
CA THR A 142 16.26 -9.42 9.66
C THR A 142 16.19 -9.15 8.14
N GLY A 143 16.71 -8.00 7.65
CA GLY A 143 16.94 -7.75 6.23
C GLY A 143 17.37 -6.33 5.82
N GLU A 144 17.50 -5.35 6.72
CA GLU A 144 17.62 -3.92 6.35
C GLU A 144 18.93 -3.28 6.86
N ARG A 145 20.07 -3.69 6.29
CA ARG A 145 21.41 -3.14 6.62
C ARG A 145 21.65 -1.68 6.17
N ALA A 146 20.62 -0.91 5.81
CA ALA A 146 20.76 0.47 5.31
C ALA A 146 20.78 1.56 6.41
N ASN A 147 20.55 1.23 7.68
CA ASN A 147 20.08 2.23 8.67
C ASN A 147 21.15 2.90 9.55
N GLN A 148 22.45 2.80 9.28
CA GLN A 148 23.43 3.58 10.05
C GLN A 148 23.27 5.12 9.88
N GLN A 149 22.58 5.58 8.82
CA GLN A 149 22.23 6.99 8.62
C GLN A 149 20.83 7.36 9.12
N ILE A 150 19.96 6.37 9.36
CA ILE A 150 18.54 6.58 9.69
C ILE A 150 18.34 7.00 11.16
N ASP A 151 19.23 6.59 12.07
CA ASP A 151 19.15 6.98 13.49
C ASP A 151 19.35 8.49 13.73
N LYS A 152 19.89 9.24 12.74
CA LYS A 152 19.97 10.70 12.80
C LYS A 152 18.75 11.42 12.19
N MET A 153 17.84 10.70 11.52
CA MET A 153 16.73 11.27 10.74
C MET A 153 15.33 10.90 11.28
N LEU A 154 15.23 9.96 12.23
CA LEU A 154 13.95 9.61 12.82
C LEU A 154 13.44 10.76 13.70
N MET A 155 12.22 11.23 13.41
CA MET A 155 11.46 12.17 14.26
C MET A 155 11.48 11.72 15.72
N SER A 156 11.70 12.67 16.63
CA SER A 156 11.71 12.37 18.06
C SER A 156 10.33 11.83 18.50
N LYS A 157 10.30 11.09 19.61
CA LYS A 157 9.03 10.65 20.22
C LYS A 157 8.09 11.84 20.46
N ASP A 158 8.65 13.01 20.74
CA ASP A 158 7.91 14.25 20.98
C ASP A 158 7.29 14.80 19.69
N ASP A 159 8.02 14.74 18.57
CA ASP A 159 7.49 15.13 17.25
C ASP A 159 6.35 14.20 16.81
N LEU A 160 6.47 12.89 17.07
CA LEU A 160 5.41 11.93 16.79
C LEU A 160 4.17 12.20 17.64
N GLN A 161 4.34 12.48 18.93
CA GLN A 161 3.23 12.84 19.82
C GLN A 161 2.55 14.14 19.38
N ARG A 162 3.33 15.11 18.88
CA ARG A 162 2.81 16.38 18.34
C ARG A 162 1.98 16.18 17.07
N ILE A 163 2.39 15.30 16.17
CA ILE A 163 1.57 14.98 14.99
C ILE A 163 0.25 14.31 15.41
N VAL A 164 0.31 13.38 16.38
CA VAL A 164 -0.90 12.73 16.91
C VAL A 164 -1.83 13.73 17.60
N SER A 165 -1.30 14.72 18.33
CA SER A 165 -2.11 15.75 18.97
C SER A 165 -2.77 16.69 17.96
N VAL A 166 -2.01 17.11 16.93
CA VAL A 166 -2.54 17.92 15.82
C VAL A 166 -3.64 17.16 15.10
N GLY A 167 -3.44 15.89 14.73
CA GLY A 167 -4.49 15.08 14.11
C GLY A 167 -5.78 15.03 14.94
N LYS A 168 -5.68 14.88 16.27
CA LYS A 168 -6.86 14.88 17.15
C LYS A 168 -7.59 16.23 17.23
N GLU A 169 -6.92 17.33 16.93
CA GLU A 169 -7.49 18.69 16.97
C GLU A 169 -8.26 19.03 15.69
N TYR A 170 -7.74 18.61 14.53
CA TYR A 170 -8.33 18.91 13.22
C TYR A 170 -9.43 17.94 12.76
N PHE A 171 -9.57 16.78 13.41
CA PHE A 171 -10.57 15.75 13.06
C PHE A 171 -11.68 15.57 14.12
N ARG A 172 -12.02 16.62 14.87
CA ARG A 172 -13.25 16.68 15.69
C ARG A 172 -14.42 17.24 14.90
#